data_AF-A0ABD1E1Y4-F1
#
_entry.id   AF-A0ABD1E1Y4-F1
#
_cell.length_a   1.000
_cell.length_b   1.000
_cell.length_c   1.000
_cell.angle_alpha   90.00
_cell.angle_beta   90.00
_cell.angle_gamma   90.00
#
_symmetry.space_group_name_H-M   'P 1'
#
loop_
_entity.id
_entity.type
_entity.pdbx_description
1 polymer ?
#
loop_
_entity_poly.entity_id
_entity_poly.type
_entity_poly.pdbx_seq_one_letter_code
_entity_poly.pdbx_strand_id
1 'polypeptide(L)'
;MSSNILEFTVPNTVESDDSMRWAPHQVLLLIRLIEENFDKFNTEVRKKIWFLIAEKMSLILNKRITYEQIDNKWKGLKKTYKKIKYENKRFGNAPLKWEFFNAMDSFMRKRPEIIPLATCDTVEGLQLTTKQTTVNNDNGSSFFRKKKRYDSDIQKRHDEKMARLDEYLKFYKQSLQLKAAKKD
;
A
#
# COMPACT_ATOMS: atom_id res chain seq x y z
N MET A 1 -33.24 -46.93 -28.93
CA MET A 1 -33.27 -45.52 -28.50
C MET A 1 -32.04 -45.30 -27.64
N SER A 2 -30.95 -44.84 -28.25
CA SER A 2 -29.70 -44.57 -27.54
C SER A 2 -29.51 -43.06 -27.48
N SER A 3 -29.59 -42.53 -26.28
CA SER A 3 -29.61 -41.11 -25.96
C SER A 3 -28.23 -40.49 -26.15
N ASN A 4 -28.10 -39.56 -27.09
CA ASN A 4 -26.92 -38.69 -27.23
C ASN A 4 -26.89 -37.71 -26.05
N ILE A 5 -25.98 -37.91 -25.11
CA ILE A 5 -25.61 -36.90 -24.12
C ILE A 5 -24.60 -35.98 -24.82
N LEU A 6 -25.05 -34.77 -25.16
CA LEU A 6 -24.15 -33.68 -25.53
C LEU A 6 -23.35 -33.30 -24.28
N GLU A 7 -22.12 -33.80 -24.21
CA GLU A 7 -21.13 -33.39 -23.24
C GLU A 7 -20.80 -31.91 -23.47
N PHE A 8 -21.46 -31.05 -22.72
CA PHE A 8 -21.18 -29.61 -22.67
C PHE A 8 -19.86 -29.41 -21.94
N THR A 9 -18.77 -29.61 -22.65
CA THR A 9 -17.42 -29.22 -22.20
C THR A 9 -17.43 -27.71 -21.98
N VAL A 10 -17.44 -27.30 -20.72
CA VAL A 10 -17.26 -25.91 -20.29
C VAL A 10 -15.78 -25.57 -20.50
N PRO A 11 -15.41 -24.69 -21.44
CA PRO A 11 -14.08 -24.13 -21.46
C PRO A 11 -14.12 -22.87 -20.62
N ASN A 12 -13.59 -22.92 -19.40
CA ASN A 12 -13.10 -21.70 -18.79
C ASN A 12 -11.87 -21.99 -17.96
N THR A 13 -10.77 -22.01 -18.70
CA THR A 13 -9.44 -21.63 -18.26
C THR A 13 -9.51 -20.43 -17.33
N VAL A 14 -9.36 -20.69 -16.03
CA VAL A 14 -9.08 -19.65 -15.03
C VAL A 14 -7.60 -19.31 -15.16
N GLU A 15 -7.25 -18.63 -16.25
CA GLU A 15 -6.00 -17.88 -16.33
C GLU A 15 -6.31 -16.43 -16.02
N SER A 16 -5.75 -15.91 -14.91
CA SER A 16 -5.24 -14.53 -14.84
C SER A 16 -4.76 -14.22 -13.41
N ASP A 17 -3.57 -14.72 -13.06
CA ASP A 17 -2.64 -13.90 -12.28
C ASP A 17 -1.97 -12.92 -13.26
N ASP A 18 -2.79 -12.09 -13.90
CA ASP A 18 -2.34 -11.14 -14.89
C ASP A 18 -2.07 -9.85 -14.13
N SER A 19 -0.79 -9.64 -13.80
CA SER A 19 -0.23 -8.37 -13.33
C SER A 19 -0.82 -7.25 -14.18
N MET A 20 -1.91 -6.64 -13.70
CA MET A 20 -2.77 -5.80 -14.53
C MET A 20 -1.94 -4.65 -15.09
N ARG A 21 -1.56 -4.76 -16.37
CA ARG A 21 -0.71 -3.77 -17.04
C ARG A 21 -1.59 -2.58 -17.40
N TRP A 22 -1.52 -1.56 -16.55
CA TRP A 22 -2.21 -0.30 -16.75
C TRP A 22 -1.61 0.44 -17.95
N ALA A 23 -2.35 0.49 -19.06
CA ALA A 23 -1.99 1.32 -20.20
C ALA A 23 -2.14 2.82 -19.86
N PRO A 24 -1.37 3.72 -20.51
CA PRO A 24 -1.39 5.14 -20.15
C PRO A 24 -2.78 5.79 -20.23
N HIS A 25 -3.58 5.44 -21.24
CA HIS A 25 -4.95 5.94 -21.38
C HIS A 25 -5.86 5.50 -20.20
N GLN A 26 -5.62 4.32 -19.61
CA GLN A 26 -6.37 3.84 -18.46
C GLN A 26 -6.00 4.63 -17.20
N VAL A 27 -4.72 4.96 -17.03
CA VAL A 27 -4.25 5.78 -15.91
C VAL A 27 -4.81 7.20 -15.99
N LEU A 28 -4.82 7.80 -17.18
CA LEU A 28 -5.42 9.12 -17.41
C LEU A 28 -6.93 9.11 -17.15
N LEU A 29 -7.65 8.08 -17.62
CA LEU A 29 -9.07 7.91 -17.34
C LEU A 29 -9.33 7.81 -15.83
N LEU A 30 -8.51 7.03 -15.12
CA LEU A 30 -8.62 6.91 -13.67
C LEU A 30 -8.45 8.26 -12.96
N ILE A 31 -7.43 9.04 -13.34
CA ILE A 31 -7.19 10.37 -12.74
C ILE A 31 -8.41 11.27 -12.95
N ARG A 32 -8.99 11.29 -14.17
CA ARG A 32 -10.18 12.10 -14.49
C ARG A 32 -11.40 11.67 -13.67
N LEU A 33 -11.70 10.38 -13.62
CA LEU A 33 -12.84 9.87 -12.85
C LEU A 33 -12.72 10.16 -11.35
N ILE A 34 -11.50 10.12 -10.80
CA ILE A 34 -11.26 10.51 -9.41
C ILE A 34 -11.46 12.01 -9.22
N GLU A 35 -10.99 12.85 -10.16
CA GLU A 35 -11.20 14.29 -10.11
C GLU A 35 -12.69 14.65 -10.08
N GLU A 36 -13.49 14.02 -10.94
CA GLU A 36 -14.95 14.23 -11.01
C GLU A 36 -15.70 13.78 -9.75
N ASN A 37 -15.24 12.71 -9.11
CA ASN A 37 -15.90 12.16 -7.91
C ASN A 37 -15.25 12.62 -6.61
N PHE A 38 -14.27 13.54 -6.67
CA PHE A 38 -13.50 13.97 -5.50
C PHE A 38 -14.37 14.61 -4.42
N ASP A 39 -15.31 15.47 -4.80
CA ASP A 39 -16.20 16.13 -3.83
C ASP A 39 -17.09 15.13 -3.08
N LYS A 40 -17.40 14.00 -3.72
CA LYS A 40 -18.12 12.89 -3.07
C LYS A 40 -17.24 12.17 -2.05
N PHE A 41 -15.91 12.17 -2.19
CA PHE A 41 -15.00 11.54 -1.20
C PHE A 41 -15.04 12.22 0.18
N ASN A 42 -15.46 13.48 0.24
CA ASN A 42 -15.66 14.21 1.49
C ASN A 42 -17.06 13.98 2.09
N THR A 43 -18.05 13.63 1.26
CA THR A 43 -19.47 13.53 1.66
C THR A 43 -19.91 12.09 1.91
N GLU A 44 -19.39 11.12 1.14
CA GLU A 44 -19.84 9.74 1.12
C GLU A 44 -18.78 8.74 1.62
N VAL A 45 -19.23 7.50 1.83
CA VAL A 45 -18.34 6.39 2.21
C VAL A 45 -17.37 6.09 1.07
N ARG A 46 -16.08 6.32 1.31
CA ARG A 46 -14.99 6.13 0.32
C ARG A 46 -15.05 4.81 -0.46
N LYS A 47 -15.40 3.71 0.21
CA LYS A 47 -15.52 2.38 -0.43
C LYS A 47 -16.56 2.40 -1.56
N LYS A 48 -17.71 3.05 -1.36
CA LYS A 48 -18.77 3.16 -2.38
C LYS A 48 -18.28 3.91 -3.62
N ILE A 49 -17.49 4.96 -3.43
CA ILE A 49 -16.95 5.76 -4.53
C ILE A 49 -15.93 4.94 -5.33
N TRP A 50 -15.09 4.15 -4.67
CA TRP A 50 -14.19 3.24 -5.36
C TRP A 50 -14.94 2.19 -6.19
N PHE A 51 -16.04 1.65 -5.68
CA PHE A 51 -16.92 0.77 -6.46
C PHE A 51 -17.51 1.48 -7.68
N LEU A 52 -18.04 2.69 -7.51
CA LEU A 52 -18.60 3.48 -8.61
C LEU A 52 -17.57 3.78 -9.70
N ILE A 53 -16.34 4.14 -9.31
CA ILE A 53 -15.25 4.39 -10.26
C ILE A 53 -14.85 3.08 -10.96
N ALA A 54 -14.84 1.95 -10.26
CA ALA A 54 -14.54 0.64 -10.83
C ALA A 54 -15.57 0.20 -11.86
N GLU A 55 -16.85 0.37 -11.55
CA GLU A 55 -17.94 0.10 -12.47
C GLU A 55 -17.82 0.96 -13.74
N LYS A 56 -17.65 2.28 -13.59
CA LYS A 56 -17.46 3.20 -14.72
C LYS A 56 -16.25 2.82 -15.58
N MET A 57 -15.10 2.54 -14.97
CA MET A 57 -13.91 2.12 -15.71
C MET A 57 -14.12 0.77 -16.42
N SER A 58 -14.79 -0.18 -15.75
CA SER A 58 -15.06 -1.51 -16.30
C SER A 58 -15.95 -1.42 -17.55
N LEU A 59 -16.96 -0.54 -17.52
CA LEU A 59 -17.85 -0.28 -18.66
C LEU A 59 -17.11 0.39 -19.82
N ILE A 60 -16.31 1.43 -19.56
CA ILE A 60 -15.60 2.16 -20.62
C ILE A 60 -14.51 1.31 -21.28
N LEU A 61 -13.81 0.50 -20.49
CA LEU A 61 -12.68 -0.30 -20.98
C LEU A 61 -13.07 -1.70 -21.44
N ASN A 62 -14.32 -2.10 -21.26
CA ASN A 62 -14.81 -3.47 -21.49
C ASN A 62 -13.91 -4.52 -20.81
N LYS A 63 -13.43 -4.23 -19.60
CA LYS A 63 -12.53 -5.09 -18.82
C LYS A 63 -13.04 -5.20 -17.39
N ARG A 64 -12.98 -6.38 -16.79
CA ARG A 64 -13.32 -6.54 -15.38
C ARG A 64 -12.24 -5.90 -14.51
N ILE A 65 -12.60 -4.82 -13.83
CA ILE A 65 -11.71 -4.10 -12.91
C ILE A 65 -12.36 -4.06 -11.54
N THR A 66 -11.63 -4.51 -10.51
CA THR A 66 -12.12 -4.45 -9.14
C THR A 66 -11.76 -3.13 -8.46
N TYR A 67 -12.56 -2.72 -7.48
CA TYR A 67 -12.31 -1.50 -6.70
C TYR A 67 -10.94 -1.53 -6.00
N GLU A 68 -10.47 -2.71 -5.59
CA GLU A 68 -9.16 -2.91 -4.95
C GLU A 68 -8.00 -2.64 -5.90
N GLN A 69 -8.11 -3.08 -7.16
CA GLN A 69 -7.12 -2.77 -8.20
C GLN A 69 -7.02 -1.26 -8.43
N ILE A 70 -8.15 -0.56 -8.44
CA ILE A 70 -8.20 0.89 -8.60
C ILE A 70 -7.59 1.61 -7.40
N ASP A 71 -7.99 1.25 -6.18
CA ASP A 71 -7.45 1.87 -4.96
C ASP A 71 -5.94 1.64 -4.84
N ASN A 72 -5.47 0.42 -5.11
CA ASN A 72 -4.03 0.10 -5.11
C ASN A 72 -3.28 0.89 -6.20
N LYS A 73 -3.83 0.99 -7.40
CA LYS A 73 -3.24 1.79 -8.47
C LYS A 73 -3.15 3.27 -8.08
N TRP A 74 -4.22 3.83 -7.50
CA TRP A 74 -4.25 5.21 -7.04
C TRP A 74 -3.23 5.49 -5.93
N LYS A 75 -3.10 4.58 -4.95
CA LYS A 75 -2.05 4.67 -3.91
C LYS A 75 -0.66 4.69 -4.54
N GLY A 76 -0.41 3.85 -5.55
CA GLY A 76 0.84 3.84 -6.32
C GLY A 76 1.11 5.17 -7.00
N LEU A 77 0.12 5.71 -7.72
CA LEU A 77 0.24 7.01 -8.41
C LEU A 77 0.59 8.14 -7.43
N LYS A 78 -0.07 8.19 -6.26
CA LYS A 78 0.24 9.17 -5.20
C LYS A 78 1.67 9.05 -4.69
N LYS A 79 2.16 7.82 -4.47
CA LYS A 79 3.55 7.58 -4.02
C LYS A 79 4.56 8.06 -5.06
N THR A 80 4.37 7.69 -6.33
CA THR A 80 5.23 8.12 -7.43
C THR A 80 5.24 9.63 -7.59
N TYR A 81 4.07 10.27 -7.55
CA TYR A 81 3.95 11.73 -7.58
C TYR A 81 4.74 12.41 -6.45
N LYS A 82 4.53 11.98 -5.20
CA LYS A 82 5.24 12.55 -4.04
C LYS A 82 6.76 12.39 -4.16
N LYS A 83 7.21 11.20 -4.59
CA LYS A 83 8.64 10.94 -4.83
C LYS A 83 9.20 11.92 -5.86
N ILE A 84 8.57 12.01 -7.04
CA ILE A 84 9.05 12.88 -8.12
C ILE A 84 9.02 14.36 -7.71
N LYS A 85 7.96 14.80 -7.03
CA LYS A 85 7.85 16.17 -6.52
C LYS A 85 8.97 16.51 -5.53
N TYR A 86 9.28 15.59 -4.61
CA TYR A 86 10.36 15.74 -3.65
C TYR A 86 11.73 15.79 -4.34
N GLU A 87 12.00 14.85 -5.24
CA GLU A 87 13.27 14.79 -5.98
C GLU A 87 13.47 16.05 -6.85
N ASN A 88 12.42 16.53 -7.52
CA ASN A 88 12.47 17.76 -8.31
C ASN A 88 12.72 19.01 -7.45
N LYS A 89 12.16 19.07 -6.23
CA LYS A 89 12.45 20.14 -5.27
C LYS A 89 13.89 20.07 -4.77
N ARG A 90 14.41 18.87 -4.52
CA ARG A 90 15.74 18.63 -3.94
C ARG A 90 16.88 18.85 -4.93
N PHE A 91 16.71 18.37 -6.16
CA PHE A 91 17.84 18.25 -7.09
C PHE A 91 17.95 19.36 -8.13
N GLY A 92 16.92 20.20 -8.34
CA GLY A 92 16.94 21.50 -9.04
C GLY A 92 17.40 21.54 -10.52
N ASN A 93 18.36 20.72 -10.91
CA ASN A 93 19.11 20.74 -12.16
C ASN A 93 18.60 19.75 -13.20
N ALA A 94 17.77 18.77 -12.83
CA ALA A 94 17.16 17.84 -13.78
C ALA A 94 15.79 17.37 -13.28
N PRO A 95 14.67 17.92 -13.79
CA PRO A 95 13.35 17.47 -13.39
C PRO A 95 13.13 16.04 -13.87
N LEU A 96 12.84 15.12 -12.94
CA LEU A 96 12.29 13.81 -13.27
C LEU A 96 10.96 14.02 -14.01
N LYS A 97 10.92 13.55 -15.26
CA LYS A 97 9.74 13.59 -16.10
C LYS A 97 8.96 12.30 -15.91
N TRP A 98 7.69 12.43 -15.51
CA TRP A 98 6.73 11.34 -15.49
C TRP A 98 5.51 11.76 -16.27
N GLU A 99 5.08 10.89 -17.19
CA GLU A 99 4.00 11.15 -18.14
C GLU A 99 2.68 11.58 -17.49
N PHE A 100 2.41 11.11 -16.26
CA PHE A 100 1.21 11.48 -15.51
C PHE A 100 1.44 12.60 -14.50
N PHE A 101 2.66 13.16 -14.41
CA PHE A 101 3.01 14.17 -13.42
C PHE A 101 2.13 15.41 -13.55
N ASN A 102 1.96 15.95 -14.76
CA ASN A 102 1.17 17.18 -14.96
C ASN A 102 -0.31 16.98 -14.62
N ALA A 103 -0.90 15.86 -15.03
CA ALA A 103 -2.28 15.53 -14.70
C ALA A 103 -2.48 15.37 -13.19
N MET A 104 -1.56 14.67 -12.53
CA MET A 104 -1.59 14.46 -11.09
C MET A 104 -1.29 15.74 -10.30
N ASP A 105 -0.37 16.57 -10.77
CA ASP A 105 -0.01 17.84 -10.15
C ASP A 105 -1.15 18.86 -10.26
N SER A 106 -1.85 18.91 -11.40
CA SER A 106 -3.06 19.72 -11.57
C SER A 106 -4.14 19.32 -10.55
N PHE A 107 -4.40 18.02 -10.42
CA PHE A 107 -5.35 17.49 -9.43
C PHE A 107 -4.93 17.85 -7.98
N MET A 108 -3.64 17.69 -7.66
CA MET A 108 -3.11 17.91 -6.30
C MET A 108 -2.97 19.39 -5.93
N ARG A 109 -2.61 20.28 -6.86
CA ARG A 109 -2.45 21.72 -6.60
C ARG A 109 -3.78 22.41 -6.31
N LYS A 110 -4.87 21.96 -6.94
CA LYS A 110 -6.21 22.48 -6.68
C LYS A 110 -6.71 22.19 -5.26
N ARG A 111 -6.02 21.33 -4.48
CA ARG A 111 -6.50 20.82 -3.20
C ARG A 111 -5.35 20.75 -2.15
N PRO A 112 -5.09 21.83 -1.39
CA PRO A 112 -4.03 21.84 -0.38
C PRO A 112 -4.25 20.82 0.75
N GLU A 113 -5.48 20.33 0.96
CA GLU A 113 -5.81 19.30 1.97
C GLU A 113 -5.05 17.98 1.78
N ILE A 114 -4.55 17.70 0.56
CA ILE A 114 -3.90 16.43 0.21
C ILE A 114 -2.37 16.50 0.43
N ILE A 115 -1.82 17.72 0.50
CA ILE A 115 -0.39 17.98 0.70
C ILE A 115 -0.24 18.66 2.06
N PRO A 116 0.38 18.00 3.07
CA PRO A 116 0.59 18.66 4.36
C PRO A 116 1.39 19.94 4.16
N LEU A 117 0.85 21.06 4.67
CA LEU A 117 1.45 22.40 4.56
C LEU A 117 2.87 22.45 5.15
N ALA A 118 3.10 21.62 6.17
CA ALA A 118 4.40 21.35 6.73
C ALA A 118 4.67 19.84 6.64
N THR A 119 5.73 19.47 5.91
CA THR A 119 6.37 18.17 6.09
C THR A 119 7.56 18.41 7.00
N CYS A 120 7.54 17.89 8.22
CA CYS A 120 8.73 17.88 9.07
C CYS A 120 9.65 16.78 8.53
N ASP A 121 10.68 17.19 7.79
CA ASP A 121 11.70 16.26 7.32
C ASP A 121 12.60 15.91 8.50
N THR A 122 12.56 14.66 8.99
CA THR A 122 13.52 14.14 9.99
C THR A 122 14.90 13.84 9.35
N VAL A 123 15.30 14.62 8.33
CA VAL A 123 16.54 14.40 7.57
C VAL A 123 17.72 15.17 8.14
N GLU A 124 17.49 16.12 9.03
CA GLU A 124 18.52 16.68 9.89
C GLU A 124 18.28 16.16 11.30
N GLY A 125 18.93 15.04 11.62
CA GLY A 125 19.07 14.63 13.00
C GLY A 125 19.67 15.79 13.80
N LEU A 126 19.18 15.99 15.02
CA LEU A 126 19.79 16.90 15.99
C LEU A 126 21.30 16.65 16.04
N GLN A 127 22.08 17.56 15.46
CA GLN A 127 23.54 17.57 15.59
C GLN A 127 23.84 18.03 17.03
N LEU A 128 23.85 17.08 17.96
CA LEU A 128 24.47 17.30 19.26
C LEU A 128 25.96 17.49 19.00
N THR A 129 26.44 18.71 19.22
CA THR A 129 27.86 19.04 19.11
C THR A 129 28.65 18.29 20.18
N THR A 130 29.30 17.20 19.80
CA THR A 130 30.41 16.64 20.58
C THR A 130 31.60 16.46 19.65
N LYS A 131 32.70 17.08 20.09
CA LYS A 131 34.00 17.17 19.42
C LYS A 131 34.58 15.77 19.12
N GLN A 132 35.11 15.61 17.91
CA GLN A 132 36.20 14.72 17.42
C GLN A 132 36.33 13.32 18.08
N THR A 133 36.39 12.21 17.35
CA THR A 133 37.59 11.76 16.61
C THR A 133 37.28 10.46 15.84
N THR A 134 38.07 10.19 14.80
CA THR A 134 38.27 8.94 14.04
C THR A 134 37.40 8.68 12.81
N VAL A 135 38.10 8.78 11.68
CA VAL A 135 37.79 8.35 10.32
C VAL A 135 37.31 6.90 10.33
N ASN A 136 36.18 6.61 9.67
CA ASN A 136 35.96 5.36 8.95
C ASN A 136 34.89 5.58 7.86
N ASN A 137 35.29 5.25 6.65
CA ASN A 137 34.55 5.36 5.40
C ASN A 137 33.56 4.20 5.31
N ASP A 138 32.24 4.46 5.39
CA ASP A 138 31.21 3.44 5.14
C ASP A 138 30.06 4.05 4.33
N ASN A 139 30.25 4.05 3.01
CA ASN A 139 29.20 4.21 2.02
C ASN A 139 28.25 3.01 2.08
N GLY A 140 27.14 3.15 2.81
CA GLY A 140 26.15 2.08 2.98
C GLY A 140 24.79 2.57 3.51
N SER A 141 24.03 3.22 2.62
CA SER A 141 22.57 3.08 2.45
C SER A 141 21.67 3.01 3.72
N SER A 142 21.33 4.19 4.25
CA SER A 142 20.37 4.41 5.35
C SER A 142 18.99 3.71 5.17
N PHE A 143 18.58 3.48 3.91
CA PHE A 143 17.32 2.81 3.60
C PHE A 143 17.30 1.31 3.97
N PHE A 144 18.41 0.58 3.82
CA PHE A 144 18.44 -0.86 4.16
C PHE A 144 18.53 -1.08 5.68
N ARG A 145 19.18 -0.17 6.44
CA ARG A 145 19.18 -0.22 7.92
C ARG A 145 17.81 0.02 8.52
N LYS A 146 17.02 0.96 7.98
CA LYS A 146 15.64 1.22 8.45
C LYS A 146 14.70 0.06 8.16
N LYS A 147 14.81 -0.59 6.99
CA LYS A 147 13.99 -1.74 6.64
C LYS A 147 14.25 -2.95 7.56
N LYS A 148 15.51 -3.20 7.93
CA LYS A 148 15.90 -4.28 8.85
C LYS A 148 15.33 -4.11 10.27
N ARG A 149 15.21 -2.87 10.76
CA ARG A 149 14.60 -2.56 12.07
C ARG A 149 13.09 -2.76 12.08
N TYR A 150 12.38 -2.32 11.04
CA TYR A 150 10.93 -2.48 10.93
C TYR A 150 10.50 -3.96 10.87
N ASP A 151 11.24 -4.78 10.11
CA ASP A 151 11.03 -6.23 10.05
C ASP A 151 11.27 -6.89 11.42
N SER A 152 12.35 -6.47 12.10
CA SER A 152 12.66 -6.90 13.47
C SER A 152 11.58 -6.50 14.48
N ASP A 153 10.95 -5.33 14.35
CA ASP A 153 9.88 -4.88 15.25
C ASP A 153 8.58 -5.68 15.05
N ILE A 154 8.28 -6.11 13.82
CA ILE A 154 7.15 -7.00 13.54
C ILE A 154 7.41 -8.39 14.10
N GLN A 155 8.61 -8.94 13.88
CA GLN A 155 8.99 -10.24 14.41
C GLN A 155 8.95 -10.24 15.94
N LYS A 156 9.49 -9.20 16.58
CA LYS A 156 9.42 -9.05 18.05
C LYS A 156 8.00 -9.07 18.58
N ARG A 157 7.06 -8.38 17.94
CA ARG A 157 5.63 -8.39 18.33
C ARG A 157 4.98 -9.77 18.13
N HIS A 158 5.39 -10.50 17.09
CA HIS A 158 4.95 -11.87 16.86
C HIS A 158 5.46 -12.80 17.97
N ASP A 159 6.74 -12.70 18.32
CA ASP A 159 7.37 -13.50 19.36
C ASP A 159 6.75 -13.19 20.74
N GLU A 160 6.52 -11.92 21.08
CA GLU A 160 5.80 -11.51 22.29
C GLU A 160 4.36 -12.03 22.35
N LYS A 161 3.72 -12.24 21.20
CA LYS A 161 2.38 -12.84 21.13
C LYS A 161 2.45 -14.35 21.37
N MET A 162 3.45 -15.04 20.81
CA MET A 162 3.65 -16.47 21.03
C MET A 162 4.04 -16.78 22.48
N ALA A 163 4.94 -15.98 23.06
CA ALA A 163 5.35 -16.13 24.46
C ALA A 163 4.17 -16.00 25.43
N ARG A 164 3.25 -15.06 25.19
CA ARG A 164 2.02 -14.92 26.00
C ARG A 164 1.10 -16.13 25.89
N LEU A 165 1.01 -16.72 24.70
CA LEU A 165 0.20 -17.92 24.49
C LEU A 165 0.81 -19.13 25.22
N ASP A 166 2.13 -19.29 25.15
CA ASP A 166 2.85 -20.35 25.84
C ASP A 166 2.74 -20.23 27.36
N GLU A 167 2.87 -19.01 27.88
CA GLU A 167 2.67 -18.72 29.30
C GLU A 167 1.25 -19.06 29.75
N TYR A 168 0.25 -18.67 28.97
CA TYR A 168 -1.15 -19.03 29.24
C TYR A 168 -1.36 -20.55 29.24
N LEU A 169 -0.82 -21.27 28.25
CA LEU A 169 -0.93 -22.73 28.18
C LEU A 169 -0.25 -23.41 29.37
N LYS A 170 0.88 -22.87 29.83
CA LYS A 170 1.57 -23.34 31.03
C LYS A 170 0.70 -23.20 32.28
N PHE A 171 0.12 -22.02 32.50
CA PHE A 171 -0.79 -21.79 33.62
C PHE A 171 -2.05 -22.66 33.53
N TYR A 172 -2.61 -22.81 32.34
CA TYR A 172 -3.77 -23.65 32.10
C TYR A 172 -3.49 -25.11 32.45
N LYS A 173 -2.36 -25.66 31.99
CA LYS A 173 -1.93 -27.03 32.32
C LYS A 173 -1.71 -27.22 33.82
N GLN A 174 -1.12 -26.25 34.51
CA GLN A 174 -0.96 -26.29 35.96
C GLN A 174 -2.31 -26.30 36.69
N SER A 175 -3.27 -25.50 36.22
CA SER A 175 -4.62 -25.47 36.80
C SER A 175 -5.34 -26.82 36.66
N LEU A 176 -5.12 -27.53 35.55
CA LEU A 176 -5.67 -28.86 35.33
C LEU A 176 -5.05 -29.90 36.27
N GLN A 177 -3.73 -29.85 36.47
CA GLN A 177 -3.03 -30.74 37.40
C GLN A 177 -3.50 -30.54 38.85
N LEU A 178 -3.67 -29.28 39.27
CA LEU A 178 -4.18 -28.95 40.61
C LEU A 178 -5.63 -29.41 40.82
N LYS A 179 -6.47 -29.33 39.78
CA LYS A 179 -7.84 -29.84 39.83
C LYS A 179 -7.88 -31.37 39.88
N ALA A 180 -6.96 -32.05 39.19
CA ALA A 180 -6.85 -33.50 39.24
C ALA A 180 -6.37 -33.99 40.62
N ALA A 181 -5.41 -33.28 41.24
CA ALA A 181 -4.84 -33.63 42.55
C ALA A 181 -5.79 -33.37 43.75
N LYS A 182 -6.91 -32.67 43.55
CA LYS A 182 -7.92 -32.41 44.59
C LYS A 182 -9.11 -33.38 44.53
N LYS A 183 -9.05 -34.39 43.66
CA LYS A 183 -10.12 -35.38 43.46
C LYS A 183 -9.86 -36.71 44.19
N ASP A 184 -8.76 -36.81 44.92
CA ASP A 184 -8.45 -37.88 45.89
C ASP A 184 -8.58 -37.31 47.32
#